data_AF-A0A7C9CTG8-F1
#
_entry.id   AF-A0A7C9CTG8-F1
#
_cell.length_a   1.000
_cell.length_b   1.000
_cell.length_c   1.000
_cell.angle_alpha   90.00
_cell.angle_beta   90.00
_cell.angle_gamma   90.00
#
_symmetry.space_group_name_H-M   'P 1'
#
loop_
_entity.id
_entity.type
_entity.pdbx_description
1 polymer ?
#
loop_
_entity_poly.entity_id
_entity_poly.type
_entity_poly.pdbx_seq_one_letter_code
_entity_poly.pdbx_strand_id
1 'polypeptide(L)'
;VCSKVMSQVGRETSRFVDKYDVTLDVCISSVLSQSKIISPQEQTGESIDVCVEDETVNYLNRPDVQKALRARLVNVREWEVCSNVLDYKLLDVEIPTITTVGSLIKHGIPVLVYSGDQDSVIPLTGSRTLLHRLAKELKLNTTIPYR
;
A
#
# COMPACT_ATOMS: atom_id res chain seq x y z
N VAL A 1 -19.91 8.30 -1.78
CA VAL A 1 -19.83 8.31 -0.29
C VAL A 1 -18.42 7.96 0.17
N CYS A 2 -17.82 6.87 -0.35
CA CYS A 2 -16.45 6.46 -0.05
C CYS A 2 -15.41 7.56 -0.32
N SER A 3 -15.45 8.20 -1.49
CA SER A 3 -14.54 9.31 -1.84
C SER A 3 -14.54 10.46 -0.83
N LYS A 4 -15.71 10.82 -0.30
CA LYS A 4 -15.85 11.86 0.73
C LYS A 4 -15.23 11.43 2.06
N VAL A 5 -15.46 10.17 2.47
CA VAL A 5 -14.90 9.61 3.69
C VAL A 5 -13.37 9.53 3.58
N MET A 6 -12.84 9.03 2.46
CA MET A 6 -11.39 8.94 2.23
C MET A 6 -10.73 10.32 2.19
N SER A 7 -11.39 11.33 1.63
CA SER A 7 -10.93 12.72 1.66
C SER A 7 -10.85 13.25 3.11
N GLN A 8 -11.86 12.96 3.94
CA GLN A 8 -11.86 13.35 5.35
C GLN A 8 -10.75 12.62 6.12
N VAL A 9 -10.66 11.30 6.02
CA VAL A 9 -9.59 10.49 6.65
C VAL A 9 -8.22 11.03 6.26
N GLY A 10 -8.00 11.30 4.97
CA GLY A 10 -6.74 11.84 4.48
C GLY A 10 -6.36 13.19 5.09
N ARG A 11 -7.36 14.01 5.46
CA ARG A 11 -7.13 15.30 6.14
C ARG A 11 -6.82 15.11 7.62
N GLU A 12 -7.53 14.21 8.31
CA GLU A 12 -7.38 14.01 9.76
C GLU A 12 -6.11 13.20 10.11
N THR A 13 -5.74 12.20 9.31
CA THR A 13 -4.53 11.38 9.50
C THR A 13 -3.23 12.18 9.27
N SER A 14 -3.32 13.33 8.59
CA SER A 14 -2.21 14.22 8.25
C SER A 14 -1.12 13.56 7.37
N ARG A 15 -0.04 14.30 7.10
CA ARG A 15 1.15 13.79 6.37
C ARG A 15 2.21 13.17 7.29
N PHE A 16 1.96 13.14 8.59
CA PHE A 16 2.90 12.67 9.62
C PHE A 16 2.57 11.25 10.11
N VAL A 17 1.61 10.59 9.47
CA VAL A 17 1.25 9.20 9.68
C VAL A 17 1.29 8.54 8.32
N ASP A 18 2.06 7.46 8.19
CA ASP A 18 2.02 6.64 6.99
C ASP A 18 0.68 5.90 6.95
N LYS A 19 -0.02 5.98 5.82
CA LYS A 19 -1.33 5.32 5.64
C LYS A 19 -1.19 3.83 5.35
N TYR A 20 -0.05 3.41 4.81
CA TYR A 20 0.24 2.01 4.51
C TYR A 20 0.77 1.25 5.74
N ASP A 21 1.35 1.97 6.71
CA ASP A 21 1.67 1.46 8.04
C ASP A 21 1.51 2.56 9.10
N VAL A 22 0.38 2.57 9.79
CA VAL A 22 0.06 3.61 10.78
C VAL A 22 0.94 3.59 12.04
N THR A 23 1.79 2.57 12.20
CA THR A 23 2.67 2.41 13.36
C THR A 23 4.10 2.86 13.10
N LEU A 24 4.47 3.00 11.83
CA LEU A 24 5.79 3.48 11.42
C LEU A 24 5.85 5.00 11.34
N ASP A 25 7.08 5.51 11.46
CA ASP A 25 7.36 6.92 11.21
C ASP A 25 7.32 7.21 9.70
N VAL A 26 7.16 8.47 9.33
CA VAL A 26 7.21 8.89 7.93
C VAL A 26 8.64 9.22 7.51
N CYS A 27 8.96 9.08 6.23
CA CYS A 27 10.19 9.66 5.71
C CYS A 27 10.12 11.20 5.80
N ILE A 28 11.01 11.78 6.60
CA ILE A 28 11.09 13.22 6.84
C ILE A 28 12.26 13.78 6.01
N SER A 29 12.03 14.89 5.29
CA SER A 29 13.10 15.55 4.53
C SER A 29 14.25 16.01 5.44
N SER A 30 15.46 16.12 4.87
CA SER A 30 16.70 16.44 5.59
C SER A 30 16.63 17.71 6.45
N VAL A 31 15.83 18.71 6.08
CA VAL A 31 15.63 19.97 6.83
C VAL A 31 14.85 19.74 8.13
N LEU A 32 13.84 18.87 8.13
CA LEU A 32 13.05 18.53 9.31
C LEU A 32 13.74 17.44 10.15
N SER A 33 14.63 16.63 9.55
CA SER A 33 15.50 15.73 10.32
C SER A 33 16.45 16.49 11.25
N GLN A 34 16.80 17.74 10.95
CA GLN A 34 17.66 18.58 11.80
C GLN A 34 17.04 18.84 13.17
N SER A 35 15.70 18.90 13.30
CA SER A 35 15.05 19.07 14.60
C SER A 35 15.04 17.79 15.45
N LYS A 36 15.17 16.60 14.83
CA LYS A 36 15.27 15.30 15.55
C LYS A 36 16.59 15.17 16.33
N ILE A 37 17.65 15.83 15.86
CA ILE A 37 18.95 15.91 16.56
C ILE A 37 18.82 16.71 17.89
N ILE A 38 17.87 17.65 17.96
CA ILE A 38 17.68 18.55 19.11
C ILE A 38 16.95 17.83 20.26
N SER A 39 16.27 16.72 19.99
CA SER A 39 15.57 15.92 21.01
C SER A 39 15.69 14.44 20.69
N PRO A 40 16.76 13.77 21.13
CA PRO A 40 16.95 12.35 20.90
C PRO A 40 15.87 11.57 21.64
N GLN A 41 14.97 10.92 20.91
CA GLN A 41 14.18 9.81 21.46
C GLN A 41 15.03 8.55 21.32
N GLU A 42 15.28 7.86 22.44
CA GLU A 42 15.93 6.55 22.43
C GLU A 42 15.05 5.53 21.70
N GLN A 43 15.35 5.29 20.42
CA GLN A 43 14.76 4.18 19.68
C GLN A 43 15.43 2.88 20.16
N THR A 44 14.73 2.14 21.02
CA THR A 44 15.13 0.80 21.46
C THR A 44 14.59 -0.23 20.48
N GLY A 45 15.36 -0.56 19.43
CA GLY A 45 14.97 -1.54 18.42
C GLY A 45 15.82 -1.46 17.14
N GLU A 46 15.63 -2.44 16.26
CA GLU A 46 16.18 -2.39 14.89
C GLU A 46 15.47 -1.24 14.15
N SER A 47 16.23 -0.23 13.71
CA SER A 47 15.67 0.93 13.03
C SER A 47 15.19 0.53 11.64
N ILE A 48 13.88 0.59 11.41
CA ILE A 48 13.29 0.40 10.08
C ILE A 48 13.58 1.65 9.25
N ASP A 49 14.15 1.46 8.06
CA ASP A 49 14.36 2.56 7.11
C ASP A 49 13.04 2.91 6.42
N VAL A 50 12.47 4.03 6.84
CA VAL A 50 11.20 4.57 6.32
C VAL A 50 11.39 5.35 5.00
N CYS A 51 12.62 5.57 4.56
CA CYS A 51 12.97 6.33 3.35
C CYS A 51 13.43 5.44 2.18
N VAL A 52 13.23 4.12 2.27
CA VAL A 52 13.64 3.13 1.25
C VAL A 52 13.10 3.43 -0.16
N GLU A 53 11.96 4.12 -0.26
CA GLU A 53 11.41 4.56 -1.55
C GLU A 53 12.34 5.56 -2.27
N ASP A 54 12.87 6.55 -1.54
CA ASP A 54 13.82 7.54 -2.08
C ASP A 54 15.11 6.85 -2.54
N GLU A 55 15.60 5.87 -1.76
CA GLU A 55 16.76 5.07 -2.12
C GLU A 55 16.51 4.25 -3.40
N THR A 56 15.30 3.69 -3.52
CA THR A 56 14.86 2.93 -4.70
C THR A 56 14.82 3.81 -5.96
N VAL A 57 14.23 5.01 -5.86
CA VAL A 57 14.21 6.00 -6.95
C VAL A 57 15.63 6.38 -7.36
N ASN A 58 16.51 6.65 -6.40
CA ASN A 58 17.91 6.96 -6.67
C ASN A 58 18.63 5.80 -7.37
N TYR A 59 18.44 4.57 -6.88
CA TYR A 59 19.10 3.38 -7.43
C TYR A 59 18.66 3.09 -8.87
N LEU A 60 17.35 3.10 -9.13
CA LEU A 60 16.79 2.76 -10.45
C LEU A 60 17.02 3.85 -11.51
N ASN A 61 17.34 5.07 -11.10
CA ASN A 61 17.77 6.15 -12.01
C ASN A 61 19.27 6.16 -12.33
N ARG A 62 20.07 5.26 -11.76
CA ARG A 62 21.49 5.15 -12.12
C ARG A 62 21.68 4.61 -13.55
N PRO A 63 22.55 5.22 -14.37
CA PRO A 63 22.78 4.77 -15.74
C PRO A 63 23.31 3.34 -15.86
N ASP A 64 24.17 2.91 -14.92
CA ASP A 64 24.72 1.56 -14.89
C ASP A 64 23.67 0.51 -14.52
N VAL A 65 22.78 0.83 -13.58
CA VAL A 65 21.63 0.00 -13.21
C VAL A 65 20.65 -0.14 -14.37
N GLN A 66 20.28 0.96 -15.04
CA GLN A 66 19.41 0.91 -16.22
C GLN A 66 20.03 0.07 -17.35
N LYS A 67 21.35 0.22 -17.59
CA LYS A 67 22.07 -0.59 -18.57
C LYS A 67 22.08 -2.07 -18.21
N ALA A 68 22.28 -2.41 -16.93
CA ALA A 68 22.28 -3.78 -16.44
C ALA A 68 20.88 -4.44 -16.58
N LEU A 69 19.82 -3.71 -16.26
CA LEU A 69 18.42 -4.14 -16.41
C LEU A 69 17.92 -4.09 -17.87
N ARG A 70 18.71 -3.54 -18.79
CA ARG A 70 18.32 -3.24 -20.17
C ARG A 70 17.06 -2.35 -20.25
N ALA A 71 16.89 -1.47 -19.28
CA ALA A 71 15.81 -0.49 -19.23
C ALA A 71 16.12 0.71 -20.14
N ARG A 72 15.08 1.34 -20.71
CA ARG A 72 15.17 2.58 -21.48
C ARG A 72 14.04 3.51 -21.08
N LEU A 73 14.37 4.77 -20.82
CA LEU A 73 13.36 5.80 -20.60
C LEU A 73 12.83 6.26 -21.97
N VAL A 74 11.53 6.09 -22.19
CA VAL A 74 10.86 6.47 -23.44
C VAL A 74 9.76 7.46 -23.09
N ASN A 75 9.87 8.69 -23.59
CA ASN A 75 8.93 9.78 -23.32
C ASN A 75 8.73 10.12 -21.84
N VAL A 76 9.67 9.72 -20.98
CA VAL A 76 9.73 10.04 -19.55
C VAL A 76 11.14 10.51 -19.20
N ARG A 77 11.26 11.38 -18.20
CA ARG A 77 12.55 11.99 -17.83
C ARG A 77 13.37 11.11 -16.92
N GLU A 78 12.69 10.43 -16.00
CA GLU A 78 13.26 9.57 -14.99
C GLU A 78 12.32 8.39 -14.73
N TRP A 79 12.84 7.38 -14.06
CA TRP A 79 12.04 6.33 -13.47
C TRP A 79 11.40 6.86 -12.19
N GLU A 80 10.09 6.67 -12.04
CA GLU A 80 9.31 7.06 -10.87
C GLU A 80 8.51 5.84 -10.37
N VAL A 81 8.16 5.80 -9.08
CA VAL A 81 7.37 4.72 -8.47
C VAL A 81 5.96 4.68 -9.06
N CYS A 82 5.36 5.85 -9.26
CA CYS A 82 4.01 6.03 -9.81
C CYS A 82 4.06 7.04 -10.97
N SER A 83 3.29 6.80 -12.03
CA SER A 83 3.24 7.69 -13.20
C SER A 83 2.04 8.63 -13.15
N ASN A 84 2.28 9.92 -13.30
CA ASN A 84 1.22 10.94 -13.46
C ASN A 84 0.64 11.00 -14.89
N VAL A 85 1.15 10.19 -15.83
CA VAL A 85 0.69 10.14 -17.22
C VAL A 85 -0.54 9.23 -17.38
N LEU A 86 -0.71 8.26 -16.46
CA LEU A 86 -1.82 7.31 -16.51
C LEU A 86 -3.11 7.98 -16.03
N ASP A 87 -4.09 8.10 -16.93
CA ASP A 87 -5.40 8.69 -16.65
C ASP A 87 -6.40 7.60 -16.21
N TYR A 88 -6.39 7.29 -14.92
CA TYR A 88 -7.33 6.35 -14.33
C TYR A 88 -8.67 7.03 -14.03
N LYS A 89 -9.78 6.37 -14.42
CA LYS A 89 -11.10 6.75 -13.95
C LYS A 89 -11.23 6.38 -12.47
N LEU A 90 -11.12 7.38 -11.61
CA LEU A 90 -11.13 7.18 -10.15
C LEU A 90 -12.35 6.42 -9.62
N LEU A 91 -13.49 6.47 -10.31
CA LEU A 91 -14.70 5.72 -9.90
C LEU A 91 -14.62 4.22 -10.20
N ASP A 92 -13.73 3.78 -11.09
CA ASP A 92 -13.58 2.36 -11.43
C ASP A 92 -13.04 1.55 -10.23
N VAL A 93 -12.40 2.20 -9.26
CA VAL A 93 -11.97 1.56 -7.99
C VAL A 93 -13.15 1.10 -7.13
N GLU A 94 -14.35 1.64 -7.37
CA GLU A 94 -15.57 1.23 -6.65
C GLU A 94 -16.22 -0.02 -7.27
N ILE A 95 -15.71 -0.51 -8.42
CA ILE A 95 -16.23 -1.72 -9.08
C ILE A 95 -15.78 -2.96 -8.27
N PRO A 96 -16.71 -3.74 -7.70
CA PRO A 96 -16.36 -4.85 -6.83
C PRO A 96 -15.80 -6.03 -7.63
N THR A 97 -14.62 -6.52 -7.23
CA THR A 97 -13.94 -7.68 -7.85
C THR A 97 -14.18 -9.00 -7.10
N ILE A 98 -14.89 -8.96 -5.97
CA ILE A 98 -15.14 -10.13 -5.11
C ILE A 98 -15.91 -11.25 -5.83
N THR A 99 -16.76 -10.90 -6.80
CA THR A 99 -17.49 -11.87 -7.63
C THR A 99 -16.55 -12.66 -8.54
N THR A 100 -15.52 -12.01 -9.09
CA THR A 100 -14.44 -12.66 -9.86
C THR A 100 -13.70 -13.67 -8.98
N VAL A 101 -13.35 -13.29 -7.75
CA VAL A 101 -12.72 -14.20 -6.78
C VAL A 101 -13.61 -15.41 -6.52
N GLY A 102 -14.92 -15.20 -6.32
CA GLY A 102 -15.88 -16.29 -6.16
C GLY A 102 -15.96 -17.23 -7.37
N SER A 103 -15.84 -16.70 -8.58
CA SER A 103 -15.81 -17.49 -9.81
C SER A 103 -14.56 -18.38 -9.88
N LEU A 104 -13.39 -17.84 -9.55
CA LEU A 104 -12.14 -18.61 -9.53
C LEU A 104 -12.23 -19.80 -8.57
N ILE A 105 -12.75 -19.55 -7.36
CA ILE A 105 -12.94 -20.60 -6.35
C ILE A 105 -13.89 -21.69 -6.86
N LYS A 106 -15.00 -21.33 -7.51
CA LYS A 106 -15.96 -22.30 -8.09
C LYS A 106 -15.35 -23.19 -9.17
N HIS A 107 -14.34 -22.69 -9.90
CA HIS A 107 -13.61 -23.44 -10.91
C HIS A 107 -12.44 -24.25 -10.32
N GLY A 108 -12.33 -24.34 -8.99
CA GLY A 108 -11.29 -25.13 -8.32
C GLY A 108 -9.92 -24.46 -8.31
N ILE A 109 -9.83 -23.16 -8.60
CA ILE A 109 -8.57 -22.41 -8.55
C ILE A 109 -8.30 -22.01 -7.09
N PRO A 110 -7.16 -22.39 -6.51
CA PRO A 110 -6.79 -21.96 -5.16
C PRO A 110 -6.56 -20.44 -5.11
N VAL A 111 -7.15 -19.77 -4.12
CA VAL A 111 -7.01 -18.33 -3.91
C VAL A 111 -6.45 -18.08 -2.52
N LEU A 112 -5.38 -17.28 -2.44
CA LEU A 112 -4.85 -16.71 -1.21
C LEU A 112 -5.17 -15.21 -1.17
N VAL A 113 -5.79 -14.77 -0.09
CA VAL A 113 -5.98 -13.34 0.19
C VAL A 113 -5.29 -13.02 1.51
N TYR A 114 -4.40 -12.03 1.49
CA TYR A 114 -3.64 -11.54 2.63
C TYR A 114 -3.84 -10.03 2.79
N SER A 115 -3.66 -9.53 4.00
CA SER A 115 -3.84 -8.10 4.32
C SER A 115 -2.99 -7.78 5.55
N GLY A 116 -2.21 -6.69 5.48
CA GLY A 116 -1.50 -6.15 6.63
C GLY A 116 -2.49 -5.53 7.62
N ASP A 117 -2.28 -5.74 8.91
CA ASP A 117 -3.19 -5.26 9.95
C ASP A 117 -2.97 -3.79 10.34
N GLN A 118 -1.83 -3.20 9.95
CA GLN A 118 -1.53 -1.77 10.11
C GLN A 118 -1.82 -0.92 8.85
N ASP A 119 -2.35 -1.52 7.77
CA ASP A 119 -2.77 -0.77 6.58
C ASP A 119 -4.11 -0.05 6.86
N SER A 120 -4.12 1.27 6.68
CA SER A 120 -5.32 2.11 6.80
C SER A 120 -5.99 2.42 5.47
N VAL A 121 -5.31 2.20 4.34
CA VAL A 121 -5.87 2.41 3.01
C VAL A 121 -6.90 1.32 2.70
N ILE A 122 -6.52 0.05 2.83
CA ILE A 122 -7.41 -1.11 2.66
C ILE A 122 -7.35 -1.97 3.93
N PRO A 123 -8.10 -1.60 4.98
CA PRO A 123 -7.94 -2.22 6.29
C PRO A 123 -8.30 -3.70 6.27
N LEU A 124 -7.59 -4.48 7.10
CA LEU A 124 -7.83 -5.91 7.33
C LEU A 124 -9.32 -6.22 7.55
N THR A 125 -10.00 -5.38 8.34
CA THR A 125 -11.44 -5.55 8.63
C THR A 125 -12.31 -5.53 7.38
N GLY A 126 -11.98 -4.71 6.39
CA GLY A 126 -12.66 -4.65 5.09
C GLY A 126 -12.48 -5.93 4.29
N SER A 127 -11.22 -6.35 4.10
CA SER A 127 -10.86 -7.60 3.42
C SER A 127 -11.54 -8.81 4.06
N ARG A 128 -11.50 -8.92 5.40
CA ARG A 128 -12.15 -10.00 6.14
C ARG A 128 -13.66 -10.00 5.97
N THR A 129 -14.31 -8.84 6.01
CA THR A 129 -15.76 -8.73 5.86
C THR A 129 -16.21 -9.22 4.48
N LEU A 130 -15.48 -8.83 3.42
CA LEU A 130 -15.77 -9.26 2.05
C LEU A 130 -15.61 -10.78 1.89
N LEU A 131 -14.51 -11.35 2.40
CA LEU A 131 -14.25 -12.79 2.31
C LEU A 131 -15.22 -13.61 3.14
N HIS A 132 -15.60 -13.15 4.32
CA HIS A 132 -16.59 -13.83 5.16
C HIS A 132 -17.95 -13.92 4.47
N ARG A 133 -18.37 -12.82 3.82
CA ARG A 133 -19.60 -12.82 3.02
C ARG A 133 -19.49 -13.79 1.84
N LEU A 134 -18.39 -13.73 1.09
CA LEU A 134 -18.17 -14.62 -0.05
C LEU A 134 -18.17 -16.10 0.38
N ALA A 135 -17.48 -16.44 1.47
CA ALA A 135 -17.44 -17.81 2.00
C ALA A 135 -18.85 -18.32 2.37
N LYS A 136 -19.69 -17.48 2.97
CA LYS A 136 -21.10 -17.81 3.25
C LYS A 136 -21.90 -18.04 1.98
N GLU A 137 -21.77 -17.16 0.98
CA GLU A 137 -22.45 -17.29 -0.32
C GLU A 137 -22.07 -18.58 -1.05
N LEU A 138 -20.79 -18.97 -0.95
CA LEU A 138 -20.25 -20.19 -1.53
C LEU A 138 -20.45 -21.43 -0.66
N LYS A 139 -21.04 -21.29 0.54
CA LYS A 139 -21.22 -22.37 1.53
C LYS A 139 -19.91 -23.09 1.87
N LEU A 140 -18.81 -22.34 1.96
CA LEU A 140 -17.52 -22.85 2.38
C LEU A 140 -17.45 -22.99 3.89
N ASN A 141 -16.75 -24.02 4.36
CA ASN A 141 -16.50 -24.23 5.78
C ASN A 141 -15.29 -23.41 6.23
N THR A 142 -15.44 -22.69 7.34
CA THR A 142 -14.32 -22.04 8.02
C THR A 142 -13.56 -23.08 8.83
N THR A 143 -12.28 -23.28 8.50
CA THR A 143 -11.41 -24.20 9.25
C THR A 143 -10.90 -23.58 10.55
N ILE A 144 -10.49 -22.32 10.50
CA ILE A 144 -9.98 -21.56 11.64
C ILE A 144 -10.70 -20.20 11.68
N PRO A 145 -11.53 -19.93 12.70
CA PRO A 145 -12.21 -18.65 12.83
C PRO A 145 -11.23 -17.54 13.20
N TYR A 146 -11.55 -16.30 12.82
CA TYR A 146 -10.88 -15.13 13.38
C TYR A 146 -11.24 -14.97 14.85
N ARG A 147 -10.29 -14.47 15.65
CA ARG A 147 -10.53 -14.09 17.04
C ARG A 147 -10.92 -12.63 17.14
#